data_AF-A0A920VV53-F1
#
_entry.id   AF-A0A920VV53-F1
#
_cell.length_a   1.000
_cell.length_b   1.000
_cell.length_c   1.000
_cell.angle_alpha   90.00
_cell.angle_beta   90.00
_cell.angle_gamma   90.00
#
_symmetry.space_group_name_H-M   'P 1'
#
loop_
_entity.id
_entity.type
_entity.pdbx_description
1 polymer ?
#
loop_
_entity_poly.entity_id
_entity_poly.type
_entity_poly.pdbx_seq_one_letter_code
_entity_poly.pdbx_strand_id
1 'polypeptide(L)'
;MNGPIVGRLGRFKQIKEAKEASDKNTGKFYERLNDELAVIQFVAGDRYTVADITLLTAIDFATAMVDLKPDPDLTNLYRWHKEVSERPSSKM
;
A
#
# COMPACT_ATOMS: atom_id res chain seq x y z
N MET A 1 4.86 -2.62 15.30
CA MET A 1 4.53 -1.57 14.30
C MET A 1 5.41 -0.36 14.60
N ASN A 2 6.41 -0.09 13.76
CA ASN A 2 7.50 0.88 14.01
C ASN A 2 7.32 2.19 13.23
N GLY A 3 6.07 2.63 13.06
CA GLY A 3 5.76 3.86 12.31
C GLY A 3 6.14 5.13 13.09
N PRO A 4 6.36 6.26 12.40
CA PRO A 4 6.77 7.54 13.02
C PRO A 4 5.79 8.02 14.11
N ILE A 5 4.51 7.70 13.99
CA ILE A 5 3.48 8.02 14.99
C ILE A 5 3.65 7.18 16.27
N VAL A 6 3.86 5.86 16.15
CA VAL A 6 4.01 4.96 17.29
C VAL A 6 5.38 5.14 17.96
N GLY A 7 6.43 5.43 17.18
CA GLY A 7 7.75 5.77 17.70
C GLY A 7 7.74 7.01 18.59
N ARG A 8 6.96 8.04 18.21
CA ARG A 8 6.82 9.29 18.98
C ARG A 8 6.15 9.11 20.35
N LEU A 9 5.35 8.06 20.53
CA LEU A 9 4.69 7.75 21.81
C LEU A 9 5.67 7.22 22.88
N GLY A 10 6.90 6.82 22.51
CA GLY A 10 7.95 6.40 23.45
C GLY A 10 7.64 5.15 24.29
N ARG A 11 6.51 4.48 24.03
CA ARG A 11 6.02 3.34 24.83
C ARG A 11 6.83 2.06 24.65
N PHE A 12 7.60 1.96 23.56
CA PHE A 12 8.39 0.79 23.22
C PHE A 12 9.71 1.20 22.58
N LYS A 13 10.78 0.45 22.89
CA LYS A 13 12.09 0.61 22.22
C LYS A 13 11.94 0.23 20.75
N GLN A 14 12.13 1.20 19.87
CA GLN A 14 12.11 0.98 18.43
C GLN A 14 13.34 0.16 18.00
N ILE A 15 13.13 -0.76 17.06
CA ILE A 15 14.19 -1.56 16.43
C ILE A 15 14.36 -1.01 15.02
N LYS A 16 15.49 -0.34 14.77
CA LYS A 16 15.73 0.40 13.52
C LYS A 16 15.82 -0.55 12.33
N GLU A 17 16.54 -1.66 12.50
CA GLU A 17 16.77 -2.69 11.49
C GLU A 17 15.44 -3.32 11.04
N ALA A 18 14.49 -3.46 11.97
CA ALA A 18 13.15 -3.97 11.67
C ALA A 18 12.33 -2.99 10.81
N LYS A 19 12.49 -1.67 11.01
CA LYS A 19 11.85 -0.64 10.16
C LYS A 19 12.44 -0.68 8.75
N GLU A 20 13.76 -0.67 8.64
CA GLU A 20 14.45 -0.72 7.33
C GLU A 20 14.08 -1.97 6.53
N ALA A 21 14.05 -3.14 7.18
CA ALA A 21 13.63 -4.39 6.54
C ALA A 21 12.15 -4.34 6.13
N SER A 22 11.27 -3.79 6.98
CA SER A 22 9.85 -3.63 6.67
C SER A 22 9.62 -2.73 5.46
N ASP A 23 10.32 -1.59 5.38
CA ASP A 23 10.16 -0.61 4.30
C ASP A 23 10.60 -1.20 2.96
N LYS A 24 11.73 -1.91 2.96
CA LYS A 24 12.22 -2.64 1.78
C LYS A 24 11.21 -3.70 1.33
N ASN A 25 10.59 -4.41 2.26
CA ASN A 25 9.57 -5.42 1.93
C ASN A 25 8.31 -4.78 1.36
N THR A 26 7.90 -3.60 1.87
CA THR A 26 6.77 -2.84 1.30
C THR A 26 7.05 -2.44 -0.16
N GLY A 27 8.25 -1.92 -0.45
CA GLY A 27 8.64 -1.58 -1.83
C GLY A 27 8.56 -2.78 -2.77
N LYS A 28 9.15 -3.92 -2.38
CA LYS A 28 9.07 -5.18 -3.14
C LYS A 28 7.65 -5.69 -3.33
N PHE A 29 6.79 -5.48 -2.34
CA PHE A 29 5.39 -5.86 -2.43
C PHE A 29 4.65 -5.01 -3.46
N TYR A 30 4.92 -3.70 -3.52
CA TYR A 30 4.38 -2.83 -4.56
C TYR A 30 4.87 -3.21 -5.95
N GLU A 31 6.15 -3.54 -6.11
CA GLU A 31 6.70 -4.05 -7.38
C GLU A 31 5.96 -5.31 -7.84
N ARG A 32 5.81 -6.30 -6.94
CA ARG A 32 5.07 -7.53 -7.24
C ARG A 32 3.62 -7.26 -7.66
N LEU A 33 2.92 -6.39 -6.93
CA LEU A 33 1.55 -6.02 -7.26
C LEU A 33 1.46 -5.30 -8.60
N ASN A 34 2.42 -4.44 -8.94
CA ASN A 34 2.47 -3.78 -10.23
C ASN A 34 2.60 -4.80 -11.39
N ASP A 35 3.42 -5.82 -11.21
CA ASP A 35 3.59 -6.88 -12.21
C ASP A 35 2.34 -7.75 -12.33
N GLU A 36 1.70 -8.12 -11.22
CA GLU A 36 0.44 -8.85 -11.21
C GLU A 36 -0.67 -8.02 -11.88
N LEU A 37 -0.84 -6.76 -11.51
CA LEU A 37 -1.87 -5.85 -12.04
C LEU A 37 -1.63 -5.40 -13.49
N ALA A 38 -0.49 -5.79 -14.09
CA ALA A 38 -0.25 -5.66 -15.52
C ALA A 38 -1.11 -6.66 -16.34
N VAL A 39 -1.43 -7.81 -15.74
CA VAL A 39 -2.14 -8.91 -16.42
C VAL A 39 -3.54 -9.14 -15.89
N ILE A 40 -3.83 -8.74 -14.64
CA ILE A 40 -5.17 -8.81 -14.03
C ILE A 40 -5.72 -7.42 -13.69
N GLN A 41 -7.03 -7.26 -13.78
CA GLN A 41 -7.67 -5.96 -13.57
C GLN A 41 -7.68 -5.54 -12.09
N PHE A 42 -8.06 -6.47 -11.22
CA PHE A 42 -8.20 -6.34 -9.77
C PHE A 42 -7.33 -7.36 -9.04
N VAL A 43 -7.13 -7.18 -7.73
CA VAL A 43 -6.20 -7.99 -6.92
C VAL A 43 -6.53 -9.49 -6.96
N ALA A 44 -7.81 -9.85 -7.04
CA ALA A 44 -8.27 -11.25 -7.09
C ALA A 44 -8.65 -11.73 -8.51
N GLY A 45 -8.33 -10.98 -9.56
CA GLY A 45 -8.63 -11.31 -10.96
C GLY A 45 -9.48 -10.26 -11.66
N ASP A 46 -10.64 -10.68 -12.18
CA ASP A 46 -11.51 -9.88 -13.04
C ASP A 46 -12.61 -9.11 -12.29
N ARG A 47 -12.83 -9.44 -11.01
CA ARG A 47 -13.84 -8.79 -10.17
C ARG A 47 -13.23 -8.04 -9.00
N TYR A 48 -13.85 -6.92 -8.68
CA TYR A 48 -13.58 -6.16 -7.47
C TYR A 48 -14.01 -6.95 -6.23
N THR A 49 -13.12 -7.08 -5.24
CA THR A 49 -13.35 -7.87 -4.02
C THR A 49 -12.85 -7.18 -2.76
N VAL A 50 -13.00 -7.86 -1.62
CA VAL A 50 -12.39 -7.45 -0.34
C VAL A 50 -10.87 -7.28 -0.43
N ALA A 51 -10.19 -7.97 -1.36
CA ALA A 51 -8.76 -7.81 -1.57
C ALA A 51 -8.41 -6.40 -2.05
N ASP A 52 -9.21 -5.83 -2.96
CA ASP A 52 -9.02 -4.47 -3.46
C ASP A 52 -9.32 -3.41 -2.40
N ILE A 53 -10.38 -3.60 -1.61
CA ILE A 53 -10.72 -2.73 -0.47
C ILE A 53 -9.56 -2.70 0.54
N THR A 54 -9.04 -3.87 0.87
CA THR A 54 -7.94 -4.02 1.82
C THR A 54 -6.67 -3.35 1.29
N LEU A 55 -6.35 -3.57 0.00
CA LEU A 55 -5.17 -2.96 -0.59
C LEU A 55 -5.29 -1.44 -0.71
N LEU A 56 -6.47 -0.91 -1.05
CA LEU A 56 -6.70 0.54 -1.17
C LEU A 56 -6.43 1.21 0.19
N THR A 57 -7.09 0.72 1.23
CA THR A 57 -6.94 1.26 2.59
C THR A 57 -5.50 1.13 3.10
N ALA A 58 -4.81 0.05 2.79
CA ALA A 58 -3.41 -0.15 3.16
C ALA A 58 -2.48 0.86 2.46
N ILE A 59 -2.62 1.07 1.15
CA ILE A 59 -1.77 2.00 0.39
C ILE A 59 -2.04 3.45 0.80
N ASP A 60 -3.30 3.83 1.02
CA ASP A 60 -3.66 5.18 1.46
C ASP A 60 -3.08 5.48 2.84
N PHE A 61 -3.19 4.53 3.78
CA PHE A 61 -2.59 4.64 5.10
C PHE A 61 -1.07 4.72 5.03
N ALA A 62 -0.42 3.84 4.27
CA ALA A 62 1.03 3.82 4.11
C ALA A 62 1.55 5.15 3.54
N THR A 63 0.84 5.70 2.56
CA THR A 63 1.15 6.99 1.92
C THR A 63 0.95 8.16 2.88
N ALA A 64 -0.19 8.24 3.55
CA ALA A 64 -0.55 9.41 4.36
C ALA A 64 0.10 9.43 5.75
N MET A 65 0.38 8.26 6.35
CA MET A 65 0.70 8.15 7.78
C MET A 65 2.05 7.49 8.09
N VAL A 66 2.66 6.79 7.11
CA VAL A 66 3.86 5.97 7.34
C VAL A 66 5.06 6.40 6.50
N ASP A 67 4.87 7.32 5.56
CA ASP A 67 5.89 7.77 4.60
C ASP A 67 6.38 6.62 3.70
N LEU A 68 5.45 5.78 3.25
CA LEU A 68 5.70 4.61 2.38
C LEU A 68 4.81 4.65 1.14
N LYS A 69 4.88 5.78 0.43
CA LYS A 69 4.19 5.98 -0.85
C LYS A 69 4.81 5.07 -1.94
N PRO A 70 4.00 4.43 -2.81
CA PRO A 70 4.53 3.68 -3.95
C PRO A 70 5.33 4.56 -4.92
N ASP A 71 6.39 3.99 -5.50
CA ASP A 71 7.19 4.64 -6.53
C ASP A 71 6.33 5.00 -7.76
N PRO A 72 6.40 6.25 -8.28
CA PRO A 72 5.59 6.71 -9.42
C PRO A 72 5.73 5.86 -10.70
N ASP A 73 6.83 5.12 -10.86
CA ASP A 73 7.06 4.28 -12.05
C ASP A 73 6.21 2.99 -12.03
N LEU A 74 5.55 2.67 -10.91
CA LEU A 74 4.63 1.52 -10.77
C LEU A 74 3.26 1.81 -11.41
N THR A 75 3.27 2.01 -12.73
CA THR A 75 2.13 2.49 -13.51
C THR A 75 0.86 1.62 -13.42
N ASN A 76 0.98 0.29 -13.36
CA ASN A 76 -0.17 -0.60 -13.24
C ASN A 76 -0.81 -0.54 -11.86
N LEU A 77 0.03 -0.37 -10.82
CA LEU A 77 -0.45 -0.15 -9.46
C LEU A 77 -1.20 1.19 -9.37
N TYR A 78 -0.67 2.25 -9.98
CA TYR A 78 -1.36 3.55 -10.05
C TYR A 78 -2.64 3.51 -10.87
N ARG A 79 -2.68 2.77 -12.00
CA ARG A 79 -3.92 2.51 -12.76
C ARG A 79 -4.98 1.90 -11.85
N TRP A 80 -4.65 0.78 -11.21
CA TRP A 80 -5.56 0.08 -10.30
C TRP A 80 -6.03 0.98 -9.15
N HIS A 81 -5.11 1.70 -8.51
CA HIS A 81 -5.42 2.58 -7.37
C HIS A 81 -6.40 3.69 -7.78
N LYS A 82 -6.17 4.32 -8.94
CA LYS A 82 -7.07 5.33 -9.49
C LYS A 82 -8.47 4.76 -9.76
N GLU A 83 -8.54 3.64 -10.48
CA GLU A 83 -9.81 2.98 -10.84
C GLU A 83 -10.62 2.60 -9.60
N VAL A 84 -9.97 2.05 -8.57
CA VAL A 84 -10.61 1.66 -7.31
C VAL A 84 -11.03 2.87 -6.46
N SER A 85 -10.23 3.94 -6.47
CA SER A 85 -10.52 5.19 -5.74
C SER A 85 -11.68 5.99 -6.36
N GLU A 86 -11.91 5.85 -7.67
CA GLU A 86 -13.00 6.55 -8.38
C GLU A 86 -14.38 5.93 -8.13
N ARG A 87 -14.45 4.74 -7.53
CA ARG A 87 -15.71 4.05 -7.24
C ARG A 87 -16.57 4.88 -6.28
N PRO A 88 -17.90 4.94 -6.46
CA PRO A 88 -18.79 5.71 -5.57
C PRO A 88 -18.66 5.34 -4.08
N SER A 89 -18.39 4.06 -3.79
CA SER A 89 -18.18 3.56 -2.42
C SER A 89 -16.89 4.03 -1.76
N SER A 90 -15.94 4.54 -2.54
CA SER A 90 -14.61 4.97 -2.08
C SER A 90 -14.50 6.50 -1.96
N LYS A 91 -15.53 7.24 -2.40
CA LYS A 91 -15.58 8.69 -2.25
C LYS A 91 -16.13 9.07 -0.88
N MET A 92 -15.52 10.06 -0.24
CA MET A 92 -16.07 10.73 0.95
C MET A 92 -17.05 11.83 0.55
#